data_AF-A0A940Q7Z1-F1
#
_entry.id   AF-A0A940Q7Z1-F1
#
_cell.length_a   1.000
_cell.length_b   1.000
_cell.length_c   1.000
_cell.angle_alpha   90.00
_cell.angle_beta   90.00
_cell.angle_gamma   90.00
#
_symmetry.space_group_name_H-M   'P 1'
#
loop_
_entity.id
_entity.type
_entity.pdbx_description
1 polymer ?
#
loop_
_entity_poly.entity_id
_entity_poly.type
_entity_poly.pdbx_seq_one_letter_code
_entity_poly.pdbx_strand_id
1 'polypeptide(L)' 'MLGSSDLKLIESMIKREQRVIDTYSRYISQIKDPQTQIDLQKLMSNHINQKKTLLSLMEEQ' A
#
# COMPACT_ATOMS: atom_id res chain seq x y z
N MET A 1 -0.86 23.65 -2.57
CA MET A 1 -1.45 23.44 -1.24
C MET A 1 -2.80 22.77 -1.42
N LEU A 2 -2.89 21.53 -0.98
CA LEU A 2 -4.10 20.72 -0.91
C LEU A 2 -5.05 21.28 0.15
N GLY A 3 -6.35 21.12 -0.07
CA GLY A 3 -7.34 21.45 0.94
C GLY A 3 -7.34 20.43 2.08
N SER A 4 -7.87 20.82 3.24
CA SER A 4 -8.00 19.92 4.40
C SER A 4 -8.82 18.65 4.13
N SER A 5 -9.74 18.70 3.16
CA SER A 5 -10.51 17.54 2.70
C SER A 5 -9.66 16.57 1.87
N ASP A 6 -8.75 17.09 1.04
CA ASP A 6 -7.83 16.28 0.24
C ASP A 6 -6.81 15.58 1.12
N LEU A 7 -6.30 16.27 2.15
CA LEU A 7 -5.39 15.69 3.14
C LEU A 7 -6.03 14.49 3.87
N LYS A 8 -7.29 14.64 4.33
CA LYS A 8 -8.04 13.54 4.97
C LYS A 8 -8.27 12.37 4.02
N LEU A 9 -8.51 12.64 2.75
CA LEU A 9 -8.65 11.61 1.73
C LEU A 9 -7.34 10.84 1.54
N ILE A 10 -6.21 11.54 1.41
CA ILE A 10 -4.89 10.93 1.26
C ILE A 10 -4.52 10.09 2.48
N GLU A 11 -4.78 10.57 3.70
CA GLU A 11 -4.58 9.78 4.92
C GLU A 11 -5.40 8.47 4.91
N SER A 12 -6.66 8.54 4.46
CA SER A 12 -7.52 7.37 4.33
C SER A 12 -6.98 6.37 3.31
N MET A 13 -6.46 6.86 2.18
CA MET A 13 -5.83 6.04 1.15
C MET A 13 -4.54 5.38 1.68
N ILE A 14 -3.69 6.11 2.41
CA ILE A 14 -2.48 5.54 3.05
C ILE A 14 -2.85 4.41 4.02
N LYS A 15 -3.87 4.63 4.85
CA LYS A 15 -4.37 3.59 5.78
C LYS A 15 -4.93 2.38 5.03
N ARG A 16 -5.57 2.58 3.89
CA ARG A 16 -6.05 1.49 3.02
C ARG A 16 -4.88 0.69 2.45
N GLU A 17 -3.89 1.34 1.86
CA GLU A 17 -2.71 0.67 1.30
C GLU A 17 -1.97 -0.13 2.37
N GLN A 18 -1.82 0.42 3.59
CA GLN A 18 -1.21 -0.31 4.70
C GLN A 18 -1.96 -1.61 5.02
N ARG A 19 -3.29 -1.58 5.14
CA ARG A 19 -4.10 -2.78 5.41
C ARG A 19 -3.95 -3.84 4.32
N VAL A 20 -3.82 -3.41 3.06
CA VAL A 20 -3.61 -4.31 1.93
C VAL A 20 -2.23 -4.97 2.00
N ILE A 21 -1.18 -4.20 2.29
CA ILE A 21 0.19 -4.70 2.48
C ILE A 21 0.24 -5.72 3.62
N ASP A 22 -0.37 -5.40 4.78
CA ASP A 22 -0.42 -6.30 5.94
C ASP A 22 -1.17 -7.61 5.62
N THR A 23 -2.16 -7.54 4.74
CA THR A 23 -2.93 -8.71 4.31
C THR A 23 -2.12 -9.58 3.35
N TYR A 24 -1.46 -8.98 2.36
CA TYR A 24 -0.58 -9.73 1.45
C TYR A 24 0.59 -10.37 2.20
N SER A 25 1.23 -9.65 3.12
CA SER A 25 2.34 -10.18 3.93
C SER A 25 1.92 -11.44 4.71
N ARG A 26 0.71 -11.41 5.32
CA ARG A 26 0.15 -12.57 6.02
C ARG A 26 -0.20 -13.74 5.10
N TYR A 27 -0.66 -13.49 3.87
CA TYR A 27 -0.96 -14.56 2.92
C TYR A 27 0.29 -15.19 2.32
N ILE A 28 1.28 -14.38 1.96
CA ILE A 28 2.55 -14.86 1.39
C ILE A 28 3.23 -15.85 2.34
N SER A 29 3.20 -15.59 3.65
CA SER A 29 3.82 -16.49 4.64
C SER A 29 3.09 -17.83 4.82
N GLN A 30 1.85 -17.95 4.35
CA GLN A 30 1.03 -19.16 4.48
C GLN A 30 0.98 -20.01 3.20
N ILE A 31 1.35 -19.42 2.06
CA ILE A 31 1.29 -20.08 0.75
C ILE A 31 2.54 -20.95 0.58
N LYS A 32 2.36 -22.19 0.11
CA LYS A 32 3.47 -23.12 -0.14
C LYS A 32 3.97 -23.07 -1.59
N ASP A 33 3.12 -22.63 -2.51
CA ASP A 33 3.45 -22.54 -3.93
C ASP A 33 4.37 -21.32 -4.21
N PRO A 34 5.62 -21.53 -4.65
CA PRO A 34 6.58 -20.44 -4.84
C PRO A 34 6.15 -19.45 -5.92
N GLN A 35 5.48 -19.92 -6.99
CA GLN A 35 5.04 -19.03 -8.06
C GLN A 35 3.95 -18.07 -7.57
N THR A 36 2.98 -18.59 -6.82
CA THR A 36 1.94 -17.80 -6.17
C THR A 36 2.53 -16.83 -5.15
N GLN A 37 3.55 -17.23 -4.37
CA GLN A 37 4.26 -16.30 -3.48
C GLN A 37 4.88 -15.14 -4.26
N ILE A 38 5.57 -15.42 -5.37
CA ILE A 38 6.20 -14.41 -6.22
C ILE A 38 5.15 -13.44 -6.79
N ASP A 39 4.03 -13.95 -7.29
CA ASP A 39 3.01 -13.11 -7.88
C ASP A 39 2.30 -12.23 -6.84
N LEU A 40 2.09 -12.75 -5.62
CA LEU A 40 1.60 -11.94 -4.51
C LEU A 40 2.62 -10.90 -4.03
N GLN A 41 3.92 -11.23 -4.02
CA GLN A 41 4.98 -10.27 -3.71
C GLN A 41 5.00 -9.11 -4.73
N LYS A 42 4.80 -9.40 -6.02
CA LYS A 42 4.69 -8.35 -7.06
C LYS A 42 3.48 -7.45 -6.82
N LEU A 43 2.32 -8.03 -6.51
CA LEU A 43 1.12 -7.25 -6.18
C LEU A 43 1.33 -6.39 -4.92
N MET A 44 1.91 -6.96 -3.87
CA MET A 44 2.25 -6.23 -2.65
C MET A 44 3.22 -5.07 -2.92
N SER A 45 4.22 -5.27 -3.80
CA SER A 45 5.16 -4.22 -4.21
C SER A 45 4.45 -3.02 -4.86
N ASN A 46 3.42 -3.26 -5.67
CA ASN A 46 2.62 -2.19 -6.27
C ASN A 46 1.92 -1.34 -5.20
N HIS A 47 1.33 -1.98 -4.18
CA HIS A 47 0.70 -1.29 -3.06
C HIS A 47 1.70 -0.50 -2.20
N ILE A 48 2.91 -1.04 -2.00
CA ILE A 48 4.00 -0.32 -1.34
C ILE A 48 4.36 0.96 -2.12
N ASN A 49 4.46 0.86 -3.45
CA ASN A 49 4.78 2.01 -4.30
C ASN A 49 3.66 3.05 -4.28
N GLN A 50 2.40 2.64 -4.37
CA GLN A 50 1.24 3.54 -4.24
C GLN A 50 1.24 4.27 -2.89
N LYS A 51 1.49 3.55 -1.79
CA LYS A 51 1.60 4.15 -0.45
C LYS A 51 2.73 5.19 -0.39
N LYS A 52 3.90 4.90 -0.98
CA LYS A 52 5.04 5.84 -1.04
C LYS A 52 4.66 7.11 -1.80
N THR A 53 4.02 6.98 -2.96
CA THR A 53 3.54 8.15 -3.72
C THR A 53 2.57 9.00 -2.90
N LEU A 54 1.64 8.38 -2.18
CA LEU A 54 0.70 9.11 -1.31
C LEU A 54 1.39 9.82 -0.16
N LEU A 55 2.43 9.22 0.42
CA LEU A 55 3.24 9.87 1.47
C LEU A 55 4.01 11.08 0.92
N SER A 56 4.66 10.95 -0.24
CA SER A 56 5.34 12.08 -0.88
C SER A 56 4.37 13.23 -1.19
N LEU A 57 3.16 12.91 -1.64
CA LEU A 57 2.12 13.92 -1.86
C LEU A 57 1.70 14.65 -0.58
N MET A 58 1.84 14.04 0.61
CA MET A 58 1.58 14.73 1.89
C MET A 58 2.76 15.59 2.33
N GLU A 59 3.99 15.17 2.05
CA GLU A 59 5.22 15.91 2.42
C GLU A 59 5.38 17.20 1.60
N GLU A 60 4.82 17.25 0.39
CA GLU A 60 4.87 18.39 -0.52
C GLU A 60 3.78 19.46 -0.26
N GLN A 61 3.00 19.36 0.82
CA GLN A 61 1.88 20.27 1.14
C GLN A 61 2.22 21.48 1.98
#